data_AF-A0A3D1V678-F1
#
_entry.id   AF-A0A3D1V678-F1
#
_cell.length_a   1.000
_cell.length_b   1.000
_cell.length_c   1.000
_cell.angle_alpha   90.00
_cell.angle_beta   90.00
_cell.angle_gamma   90.00
#
_symmetry.space_group_name_H-M   'P 1'
#
loop_
_entity.id
_entity.type
_entity.pdbx_description
1 polymer ?
#
loop_
_entity_poly.entity_id
_entity_poly.type
_entity_poly.pdbx_seq_one_letter_code
_entity_poly.pdbx_strand_id
1 'polypeptide(L)'
;DVDLRFIETDASAVAVTLQEYLDAGADVIFAAGGNTIDPLDPILVGLQRSGAEMVHFGAPAHPGSMFWVARIGRTPVVNLASCSMYSRSTVADLVLPTIMTGRGIESEDVVQLAYGGVLDREMSFRFPDYDVEEVDEPDEEE
;
A
#
# COMPACT_ATOMS: atom_id res chain seq x y z
N ASP A 1 -11.09 -11.79 7.89
CA ASP A 1 -11.58 -12.28 6.60
C ASP A 1 -10.89 -11.47 5.52
N VAL A 2 -10.55 -12.04 4.37
CA VAL A 2 -9.88 -11.33 3.27
C VAL A 2 -10.69 -11.60 2.01
N ASP A 3 -11.23 -10.54 1.41
CA ASP A 3 -11.90 -10.58 0.10
C ASP A 3 -10.97 -10.03 -0.98
N LEU A 4 -11.11 -10.54 -2.20
CA LEU A 4 -10.30 -10.14 -3.35
C LEU A 4 -11.20 -9.91 -4.57
N ARG A 5 -11.03 -8.76 -5.22
CA ARG A 5 -11.76 -8.41 -6.45
C ARG A 5 -10.81 -7.88 -7.50
N PHE A 6 -10.99 -8.40 -8.71
CA PHE A 6 -10.39 -7.85 -9.93
C PHE A 6 -11.41 -6.92 -10.58
N ILE A 7 -10.96 -5.72 -10.94
CA ILE A 7 -11.81 -4.66 -11.50
C ILE A 7 -11.22 -4.16 -12.82
N GLU A 8 -12.06 -3.55 -13.64
CA GLU A 8 -11.60 -2.89 -14.86
C GLU A 8 -10.74 -1.67 -14.53
N THR A 9 -9.84 -1.31 -15.45
CA THR A 9 -8.98 -0.12 -15.37
C THR A 9 -9.79 1.15 -15.67
N ASP A 10 -10.84 1.40 -14.87
CA ASP A 10 -11.74 2.56 -14.94
C ASP A 10 -11.92 3.20 -13.55
N ALA A 11 -11.89 4.52 -13.50
CA ALA A 11 -11.94 5.26 -12.24
C ALA A 11 -13.30 5.14 -11.53
N SER A 12 -14.39 4.93 -12.28
CA SER A 12 -15.73 4.73 -11.72
C SER A 12 -15.85 3.34 -11.12
N ALA A 13 -15.31 2.32 -11.79
CA ALA A 13 -15.22 0.96 -11.24
C ALA A 13 -14.46 0.94 -9.91
N VAL A 14 -13.31 1.61 -9.83
CA VAL A 14 -12.55 1.78 -8.58
C VAL A 14 -13.42 2.41 -7.49
N ALA A 15 -14.03 3.57 -7.76
CA ALA A 15 -14.81 4.29 -6.77
C ALA A 15 -16.01 3.47 -6.23
N VAL A 16 -16.72 2.76 -7.12
CA VAL A 16 -17.83 1.89 -6.74
C VAL A 16 -17.34 0.74 -5.85
N THR A 17 -16.28 0.04 -6.26
CA THR A 17 -15.75 -1.09 -5.48
C THR A 17 -15.20 -0.66 -4.13
N LEU A 18 -14.56 0.52 -4.03
CA LEU A 18 -14.16 1.08 -2.73
C LEU A 18 -15.37 1.28 -1.82
N GLN A 19 -16.47 1.85 -2.33
CA GLN A 19 -17.68 2.03 -1.54
C GLN A 19 -18.30 0.70 -1.12
N GLU A 20 -18.33 -0.31 -2.00
CA GLU A 20 -18.84 -1.64 -1.67
C GLU A 20 -18.05 -2.30 -0.53
N TYR A 21 -16.72 -2.14 -0.50
CA TYR A 21 -15.90 -2.64 0.60
C TYR A 21 -16.16 -1.88 1.91
N LEU A 22 -16.36 -0.56 1.85
CA LEU A 22 -16.72 0.24 3.02
C LEU A 22 -18.08 -0.18 3.59
N ASP A 23 -19.08 -0.38 2.72
CA ASP A 23 -20.43 -0.82 3.09
C ASP A 23 -20.43 -2.24 3.68
N ALA A 24 -19.50 -3.09 3.23
CA ALA A 24 -19.25 -4.41 3.80
C ALA A 24 -18.48 -4.37 5.14
N GLY A 25 -18.04 -3.18 5.59
CA GLY A 25 -17.36 -3.00 6.87
C GLY A 25 -15.85 -3.27 6.82
N ALA A 26 -15.19 -3.04 5.70
CA ALA A 26 -13.73 -3.23 5.59
C ALA A 26 -12.96 -2.31 6.56
N ASP A 27 -12.10 -2.92 7.38
CA ASP A 27 -11.20 -2.20 8.30
C ASP A 27 -10.00 -1.58 7.58
N VAL A 28 -9.56 -2.18 6.48
CA VAL A 28 -8.46 -1.74 5.61
C VAL A 28 -8.73 -2.19 4.19
N ILE A 29 -8.37 -1.35 3.21
CA ILE A 29 -8.48 -1.69 1.78
C ILE A 29 -7.09 -1.59 1.15
N PHE A 30 -6.68 -2.64 0.44
CA PHE A 30 -5.45 -2.67 -0.34
C PHE A 30 -5.76 -2.51 -1.82
N ALA A 31 -5.09 -1.56 -2.48
CA ALA A 31 -5.15 -1.36 -3.92
C ALA A 31 -3.84 -1.84 -4.55
N ALA A 32 -3.92 -2.91 -5.35
CA ALA A 32 -2.78 -3.46 -6.08
C ALA A 32 -2.90 -3.16 -7.58
N GLY A 33 -1.75 -2.90 -8.23
CA GLY A 33 -1.69 -2.52 -9.63
C GLY A 33 -1.74 -1.01 -9.85
N GLY A 34 -2.14 -0.59 -11.05
CA GLY A 34 -2.09 0.81 -11.48
C GLY A 34 -0.67 1.30 -11.82
N ASN A 35 -0.61 2.54 -12.28
CA ASN A 35 0.60 3.27 -12.58
C ASN A 35 0.67 4.53 -11.71
N THR A 36 1.34 4.44 -10.57
CA THR A 36 1.43 5.54 -9.61
C THR A 36 2.14 6.80 -10.14
N ILE A 37 2.86 6.72 -11.25
CA ILE A 37 3.52 7.89 -11.88
C ILE A 37 2.53 8.64 -12.78
N ASP A 38 1.46 8.00 -13.24
CA ASP A 38 0.43 8.63 -14.05
C ASP A 38 -0.62 9.30 -13.14
N PRO A 39 -0.72 10.64 -13.10
CA PRO A 39 -1.76 11.31 -12.31
C PRO A 39 -3.19 11.01 -12.82
N LEU A 40 -3.34 10.48 -14.03
CA LEU A 40 -4.61 10.02 -14.60
C LEU A 40 -4.86 8.53 -14.36
N ASP A 41 -4.01 7.86 -13.59
CA ASP A 41 -4.22 6.46 -13.23
C ASP A 41 -5.62 6.27 -12.61
N PRO A 42 -6.39 5.28 -13.08
CA PRO A 42 -7.75 5.06 -12.62
C PRO A 42 -7.89 4.84 -11.12
N ILE A 43 -6.87 4.30 -10.44
CA ILE A 43 -6.91 4.14 -8.98
C ILE A 43 -6.86 5.51 -8.31
N LEU A 44 -5.93 6.38 -8.72
CA LEU A 44 -5.81 7.73 -8.16
C LEU A 44 -7.05 8.58 -8.43
N VAL A 45 -7.58 8.52 -9.65
CA VAL A 45 -8.82 9.23 -10.01
C VAL A 45 -10.03 8.63 -9.27
N GLY A 46 -10.10 7.30 -9.10
CA GLY A 46 -11.15 6.62 -8.36
C GLY A 46 -11.15 6.94 -6.86
N LEU A 47 -9.98 7.08 -6.25
CA LEU A 47 -9.83 7.58 -4.88
C LEU A 47 -10.45 8.98 -4.73
N GLN A 48 -10.10 9.91 -5.63
CA GLN A 48 -10.68 11.26 -5.61
C GLN A 48 -12.21 11.23 -5.76
N ARG A 49 -12.72 10.38 -6.66
CA ARG A 49 -14.18 10.22 -6.89
C ARG A 49 -14.93 9.60 -5.73
N SER A 50 -14.29 8.71 -4.98
CA SER A 50 -14.87 8.12 -3.76
C SER A 50 -14.84 9.05 -2.55
N GLY A 51 -14.29 10.26 -2.70
CA GLY A 51 -14.13 11.21 -1.60
C GLY A 51 -13.00 10.83 -0.65
N ALA A 52 -12.04 10.02 -1.11
CA ALA A 52 -10.87 9.69 -0.33
C ALA A 52 -9.97 10.93 -0.14
N GLU A 53 -9.44 11.08 1.06
CA GLU A 53 -8.40 12.04 1.38
C GLU A 53 -7.04 11.36 1.22
N MET A 54 -6.17 11.94 0.39
CA MET A 54 -4.79 11.49 0.29
C MET A 54 -4.02 11.91 1.55
N VAL A 55 -3.56 10.96 2.35
CA VAL A 55 -2.83 11.22 3.59
C VAL A 55 -1.35 11.48 3.30
N HIS A 56 -0.74 10.63 2.47
CA HIS A 56 0.65 10.77 2.07
C HIS A 56 0.90 10.08 0.73
N PHE A 57 1.75 10.67 -0.10
CA PHE A 57 2.09 10.15 -1.42
C PHE A 57 3.61 10.14 -1.62
N GLY A 58 4.14 9.00 -2.03
CA GLY A 58 5.55 8.66 -1.96
C GLY A 58 5.94 8.07 -0.61
N ALA A 59 7.13 7.50 -0.52
CA ALA A 59 7.74 7.18 0.77
C ALA A 59 9.26 7.32 0.67
N PRO A 60 9.92 7.84 1.72
CA PRO A 60 11.38 7.96 1.78
C PRO A 60 12.04 6.60 2.09
N ALA A 61 11.58 5.54 1.41
CA ALA A 61 12.00 4.17 1.61
C ALA A 61 11.91 3.36 0.30
N HIS A 62 12.64 2.26 0.23
CA HIS A 62 12.79 1.41 -0.93
C HIS A 62 13.00 -0.05 -0.49
N PRO A 63 12.30 -1.04 -1.07
CA PRO A 63 11.31 -0.96 -2.15
C PRO A 63 9.97 -0.34 -1.75
N GLY A 64 9.32 0.37 -2.68
CA GLY A 64 8.03 1.03 -2.45
C GLY A 64 8.07 2.55 -2.37
N SER A 65 9.02 3.21 -3.05
CA SER A 65 9.16 4.68 -3.02
C SER A 65 7.95 5.43 -3.58
N MET A 66 7.13 4.77 -4.41
CA MET A 66 5.84 5.26 -4.90
C MET A 66 4.67 4.76 -4.03
N PHE A 67 4.91 4.43 -2.76
CA PHE A 67 3.86 4.09 -1.82
C PHE A 67 2.91 5.29 -1.63
N TRP A 68 1.63 5.05 -1.42
CA TRP A 68 0.69 6.05 -0.97
C TRP A 68 -0.32 5.45 -0.02
N VAL A 69 -0.84 6.33 0.82
CA VAL A 69 -1.92 6.02 1.74
C VAL A 69 -2.96 7.12 1.67
N ALA A 70 -4.21 6.70 1.52
CA ALA A 70 -5.39 7.53 1.54
C ALA A 70 -6.35 7.04 2.63
N ARG A 71 -7.40 7.80 2.90
CA ARG A 71 -8.45 7.42 3.84
C ARG A 71 -9.82 7.80 3.32
N ILE A 72 -10.81 6.93 3.53
CA ILE A 72 -12.23 7.25 3.36
C ILE A 72 -12.89 7.14 4.73
N GLY A 73 -13.21 8.29 5.33
CA GLY A 73 -13.63 8.34 6.73
C GLY A 73 -12.53 7.83 7.67
N ARG A 74 -12.76 6.66 8.28
CA ARG A 74 -11.80 6.00 9.19
C ARG A 74 -11.02 4.87 8.54
N THR A 75 -11.42 4.43 7.35
CA THR A 75 -10.83 3.27 6.69
C THR A 75 -9.65 3.70 5.84
N PRO A 76 -8.42 3.22 6.12
CA PRO A 76 -7.27 3.46 5.26
C PRO A 76 -7.39 2.67 3.96
N VAL A 77 -7.01 3.32 2.88
CA VAL A 77 -6.82 2.73 1.56
C VAL A 77 -5.34 2.87 1.23
N VAL A 78 -4.64 1.75 1.07
CA VAL A 78 -3.19 1.72 0.88
C VAL A 78 -2.84 1.03 -0.42
N ASN A 79 -1.79 1.49 -1.08
CA ASN A 79 -1.32 0.80 -2.27
C ASN A 79 -0.37 -0.35 -1.92
N LEU A 80 -0.40 -1.36 -2.77
CA LEU A 80 0.60 -2.39 -2.83
C LEU A 80 1.42 -2.15 -4.10
N ALA A 81 2.71 -1.89 -3.92
CA ALA A 81 3.62 -1.70 -5.05
C ALA A 81 3.60 -2.97 -5.91
N SER A 82 3.50 -2.85 -7.23
CA SER A 82 3.59 -4.00 -8.14
C SER A 82 4.90 -4.78 -7.99
N CYS A 83 5.95 -4.11 -7.53
CA CYS A 83 7.26 -4.69 -7.18
C CYS A 83 7.24 -5.58 -5.92
N SER A 84 6.15 -5.58 -5.14
CA SER A 84 6.01 -6.43 -3.95
C SER A 84 5.96 -7.93 -4.29
N MET A 85 5.70 -8.29 -5.55
CA MET A 85 5.81 -9.68 -6.02
C MET A 85 7.26 -10.19 -6.05
N TYR A 86 8.24 -9.30 -6.08
CA TYR A 86 9.66 -9.64 -6.25
C TYR A 86 10.54 -9.26 -5.05
N SER A 87 9.99 -8.55 -4.05
CA SER A 87 10.70 -8.15 -2.84
C SER A 87 9.94 -8.66 -1.63
N ARG A 88 10.63 -9.32 -0.70
CA ARG A 88 10.02 -9.88 0.52
C ARG A 88 9.43 -8.81 1.43
N SER A 89 9.88 -7.57 1.31
CA SER A 89 9.56 -6.51 2.23
C SER A 89 9.48 -5.16 1.52
N THR A 90 8.38 -4.45 1.74
CA THR A 90 8.09 -3.17 1.13
C THR A 90 7.70 -2.14 2.18
N VAL A 91 7.57 -0.88 1.76
CA VAL A 91 7.00 0.18 2.60
C VAL A 91 5.63 -0.19 3.18
N ALA A 92 4.80 -0.93 2.45
CA ALA A 92 3.49 -1.34 2.96
C ALA A 92 3.61 -2.20 4.23
N ASP A 93 4.65 -3.05 4.31
CA ASP A 93 4.91 -3.92 5.47
C ASP A 93 5.38 -3.15 6.70
N LEU A 94 6.07 -2.02 6.52
CA LEU A 94 6.44 -1.12 7.63
C LEU A 94 5.24 -0.34 8.16
N VAL A 95 4.31 -0.02 7.27
CA VAL A 95 3.13 0.79 7.56
C VAL A 95 2.00 -0.05 8.16
N LEU A 96 1.85 -1.29 7.72
CA LEU A 96 0.76 -2.19 8.11
C LEU A 96 0.60 -2.35 9.63
N PRO A 97 1.66 -2.57 10.44
CA PRO A 97 1.53 -2.67 11.89
C PRO A 97 0.85 -1.45 12.51
N THR A 98 1.16 -0.25 12.01
CA THR A 98 0.52 0.99 12.47
C THR A 98 -0.97 0.98 12.15
N ILE A 99 -1.35 0.63 10.93
CA ILE A 99 -2.76 0.52 10.51
C ILE A 99 -3.52 -0.49 11.38
N MET A 100 -2.90 -1.65 11.64
CA MET A 100 -3.50 -2.72 12.44
C MET A 100 -3.76 -2.35 13.91
N THR A 101 -3.10 -1.29 14.42
CA THR A 101 -3.43 -0.78 15.76
C THR A 101 -4.78 -0.05 15.81
N GLY A 102 -5.42 0.19 14.66
CA GLY A 102 -6.63 1.03 14.55
C GLY A 102 -6.35 2.53 14.72
N ARG A 103 -5.09 2.90 14.93
CA ARG A 103 -4.63 4.28 14.86
C ARG A 103 -4.67 4.73 13.41
N GLY A 104 -5.24 5.91 13.16
CA GLY A 104 -5.11 6.56 11.86
C GLY A 104 -3.63 6.78 11.55
N ILE A 105 -3.20 6.29 10.39
CA ILE A 105 -1.88 6.61 9.86
C ILE A 105 -1.87 8.06 9.38
N GLU A 106 -0.80 8.76 9.71
CA GLU A 106 -0.60 10.15 9.35
C GLU A 106 0.66 10.29 8.49
N SER A 107 0.76 11.42 7.79
CA SER A 107 1.92 11.74 6.93
C SER A 107 3.26 11.62 7.68
N GLU A 108 3.30 12.01 8.95
CA GLU A 108 4.48 11.91 9.82
C GLU A 108 4.99 10.46 9.94
N ASP A 109 4.09 9.48 10.02
CA ASP A 109 4.46 8.06 10.16
C ASP A 109 5.25 7.57 8.95
N VAL A 110 4.90 8.04 7.75
CA VAL A 110 5.58 7.70 6.50
C VAL A 110 6.91 8.44 6.39
N VAL A 111 6.96 9.72 6.81
CA VAL A 111 8.19 10.53 6.81
C VAL A 111 9.27 9.91 7.71
N GLN A 112 8.89 9.38 8.87
CA GLN A 112 9.84 8.75 9.81
C GLN A 112 10.55 7.52 9.21
N LEU A 113 10.05 6.94 8.12
CA LEU A 113 10.72 5.85 7.40
C LEU A 113 12.04 6.28 6.73
N ALA A 114 12.31 7.58 6.60
CA ALA A 114 13.55 8.09 6.01
C ALA A 114 14.81 7.60 6.76
N TYR A 115 14.68 7.33 8.07
CA TYR A 115 15.75 6.76 8.86
C TYR A 115 15.83 5.25 8.66
N GLY A 116 16.76 4.83 7.78
CA GLY A 116 16.94 3.42 7.43
C GLY A 116 15.87 2.90 6.48
N GLY A 117 15.44 3.74 5.53
CA GLY A 117 14.40 3.41 4.56
C GLY A 117 14.84 2.48 3.44
N VAL A 118 16.11 2.06 3.38
CA VAL A 118 16.57 1.02 2.44
C VAL A 118 16.32 -0.33 3.09
N LEU A 119 15.44 -1.13 2.50
CA LEU A 119 14.95 -2.40 3.03
C LEU A 119 15.63 -3.55 2.31
N ASP A 120 16.88 -3.82 2.70
CA ASP A 120 17.62 -5.00 2.27
C ASP A 120 17.42 -6.19 3.24
N ARG A 121 18.11 -7.30 2.97
CA ARG A 121 18.02 -8.53 3.79
C ARG A 121 18.46 -8.32 5.24
N GLU A 122 19.39 -7.40 5.50
CA GLU A 122 19.87 -7.09 6.85
C GLU A 122 18.81 -6.36 7.68
N MET A 123 17.82 -5.75 7.03
CA MET A 123 16.71 -5.03 7.67
C MET A 123 15.53 -5.91 8.07
N SER A 124 15.67 -7.25 7.99
CA SER A 124 14.63 -8.22 8.38
C SER A 124 14.08 -7.99 9.80
N PHE A 125 14.89 -7.48 10.74
CA PHE A 125 14.49 -7.16 12.12
C PHE A 125 13.38 -6.09 12.22
N ARG A 126 13.09 -5.36 11.14
CA ARG A 126 12.03 -4.33 11.11
C ARG A 126 10.63 -4.90 10.82
N PHE A 127 10.55 -6.14 10.37
CA PHE A 127 9.31 -6.76 9.93
C PHE A 127 8.81 -7.78 10.96
N PRO A 128 7.49 -7.97 11.08
CA PRO A 128 6.94 -9.12 11.79
C PRO A 128 7.46 -10.43 11.19
N ASP A 129 7.54 -11.47 12.02
CA ASP A 129 7.93 -12.81 11.60
C ASP A 129 6.78 -13.44 10.79
N TYR A 130 6.69 -13.08 9.52
CA TYR A 130 5.77 -13.70 8.58
C TYR A 130 6.37 -15.06 8.16
N ASP A 131 5.67 -16.15 8.44
CA ASP A 131 6.04 -17.48 7.90
C ASP A 131 5.87 -17.44 6.36
N VAL A 132 6.97 -17.30 5.63
CA VAL A 132 6.97 -17.32 4.15
C VAL A 132 8.07 -18.24 3.64
N GLU A 133 7.66 -19.25 2.85
CA GLU A 133 8.57 -20.06 2.04
C GLU A 133 9.43 -19.14 1.17
N GLU A 134 10.73 -19.44 1.05
CA GLU A 134 11.71 -18.61 0.35
C GLU A 134 11.26 -18.35 -1.10
N VAL A 135 10.85 -17.13 -1.41
CA VAL A 135 10.81 -16.65 -2.79
C VAL A 135 12.26 -16.37 -3.17
N ASP A 136 12.78 -17.12 -4.15
CA ASP A 136 14.09 -16.90 -4.76
C ASP A 136 14.09 -15.52 -5.43
N GLU A 137 14.75 -14.54 -4.80
CA GLU A 137 15.14 -13.32 -5.50
C GLU A 137 16.24 -13.72 -6.49
N PRO A 138 16.10 -13.43 -7.80
CA PRO A 138 17.16 -13.76 -8.75
C PRO A 138 18.43 -13.02 -8.32
N ASP A 139 19.54 -13.75 -8.21
CA ASP A 139 20.85 -13.17 -7.92
C ASP A 139 21.13 -12.05 -8.94
N GLU A 140 21.22 -10.82 -8.47
CA GLU A 140 21.79 -9.72 -9.27
C GLU A 140 23.29 -10.01 -9.43
N GLU A 141 23.66 -10.76 -10.46
CA GLU A 141 25.06 -10.92 -10.88
C GLU A 141 25.61 -9.55 -11.33
N GLU A 142 26.65 -9.07 -10.63
CA GLU A 142 27.47 -7.88 -10.92
C GLU A 142 28.16 -7.91 -12.31
#